data_AF-A0A4Q4WYQ1-F1
#
_entry.id   AF-A0A4Q4WYQ1-F1
#
_cell.length_a   1.000
_cell.length_b   1.000
_cell.length_c   1.000
_cell.angle_alpha   90.00
_cell.angle_beta   90.00
_cell.angle_gamma   90.00
#
_symmetry.space_group_name_H-M   'P 1'
#
loop_
_entity.id
_entity.type
_entity.pdbx_description
1 polymer ?
#
loop_
_entity_poly.entity_id
_entity_poly.type
_entity_poly.pdbx_seq_one_letter_code
_entity_poly.pdbx_strand_id
1 'polypeptide(L)'
;MSLYALTYNGTEGAADPGYSSGVEDLNVFYESGHLAWVMASSALVLLMIPGVGFFYSGLARRKSALSLIMLSLISVAVVQFQWFFWGYSLTFTHNENAGPFLGDLSNFGLMKTLAQPSVGSSNVPDILFCLYQGMFAAITPALAIGAAVDRMRILPCMVFIFVWATVVYDPIAYWTWNPNGWSLQMGGLDYAGGTPVHISSGSAALAMSLMLGKRTGYAKSAGLPYRPHNVTFVVLGTVLLWVGWFGFNGGSALGANIRAVMSLITTHLAASMGGLTWMLLDYRLERKWSVVGFCSGAISGLVAITPGAGYVTPWAAFVFGIVGGVVCNFATKLKFLFSIDEALDIFAVHAVGGIAGNLMTGIFAAGYITSLDPSLSGSGWIERNFVQFGYQLADCCAGFAWSFVLTCLILFLINLIPGLRLRVSPEEEEMGIDDVQLGEFAYDYVELQRHTSNTHTPDATPGATVSSKNSQHENGGQMV
;
A
#
# COMPACT_ATOMS: atom_id res chain seq x y z
N MET A 1 39.48 14.50 13.71
CA MET A 1 38.38 13.73 13.09
C MET A 1 38.47 13.94 11.59
N SER A 2 38.55 12.84 10.83
CA SER A 2 38.40 12.90 9.38
C SER A 2 37.04 13.53 9.04
N LEU A 3 36.99 14.42 8.05
CA LEU A 3 35.75 14.96 7.49
C LEU A 3 34.95 13.91 6.69
N TYR A 4 35.57 12.76 6.42
CA TYR A 4 35.04 11.70 5.56
C TYR A 4 34.99 10.36 6.30
N ALA A 5 34.00 9.55 5.97
CA ALA A 5 33.87 8.18 6.46
C ALA A 5 35.12 7.36 6.08
N LEU A 6 35.55 6.49 6.99
CA LEU A 6 36.61 5.52 6.73
C LEU A 6 36.06 4.37 5.88
N THR A 7 36.88 3.76 5.04
CA THR A 7 36.49 2.54 4.32
C THR A 7 36.22 1.44 5.34
N TYR A 8 35.05 0.81 5.24
CA TYR A 8 34.71 -0.35 6.06
C TYR A 8 35.69 -1.49 5.78
N ASN A 9 36.55 -1.81 6.75
CA ASN A 9 37.62 -2.79 6.63
C ASN A 9 37.40 -4.04 7.50
N GLY A 10 36.22 -4.16 8.12
CA GLY A 10 35.97 -5.21 9.13
C GLY A 10 36.88 -5.03 10.33
N THR A 11 36.53 -4.11 11.22
CA THR A 11 36.95 -4.00 12.63
C THR A 11 38.39 -4.44 12.93
N GLU A 12 39.32 -3.49 13.03
CA GLU A 12 40.73 -3.76 13.34
C GLU A 12 40.89 -4.68 14.57
N GLY A 13 41.37 -5.91 14.33
CA GLY A 13 41.71 -6.91 15.35
C GLY A 13 41.39 -8.35 14.97
N ALA A 14 40.30 -8.58 14.23
CA ALA A 14 39.95 -9.78 13.48
C ALA A 14 38.66 -9.46 12.71
N ALA A 15 38.54 -9.91 11.46
CA ALA A 15 37.35 -9.66 10.65
C ALA A 15 36.08 -10.10 11.40
N ASP A 16 35.24 -9.14 11.83
CA ASP A 16 33.91 -9.44 12.34
C ASP A 16 32.86 -8.74 11.45
N PRO A 17 31.81 -9.45 11.00
CA PRO A 17 30.63 -8.94 10.27
C PRO A 17 29.78 -7.84 10.98
N GLY A 18 30.39 -6.88 11.66
CA GLY A 18 29.75 -5.64 12.08
C GLY A 18 28.84 -5.72 13.30
N TYR A 19 28.90 -6.81 14.08
CA TYR A 19 28.15 -7.01 15.32
C TYR A 19 29.02 -7.41 16.53
N SER A 20 30.36 -7.26 16.42
CA SER A 20 31.31 -7.58 17.49
C SER A 20 31.25 -6.60 18.67
N SER A 21 31.43 -7.12 19.89
CA SER A 21 31.57 -6.31 21.11
C SER A 21 32.94 -5.66 21.31
N GLY A 22 33.91 -5.92 20.43
CA GLY A 22 35.30 -5.45 20.57
C GLY A 22 35.63 -4.14 19.85
N VAL A 23 34.64 -3.48 19.22
CA VAL A 23 34.84 -2.29 18.38
C VAL A 23 34.48 -1.03 19.16
N GLU A 24 35.37 -0.03 19.15
CA GLU A 24 35.16 1.20 19.93
C GLU A 24 34.15 2.16 19.29
N ASP A 25 34.11 2.31 17.96
CA ASP A 25 33.15 3.18 17.27
C ASP A 25 32.86 2.70 15.83
N LEU A 26 31.64 2.19 15.60
CA LEU A 26 31.17 1.73 14.29
C LEU A 26 30.67 2.88 13.39
N ASN A 27 30.48 4.08 13.94
CA ASN A 27 29.95 5.23 13.19
C ASN A 27 31.01 5.82 12.24
N VAL A 28 32.30 5.55 12.48
CA VAL A 28 33.40 6.08 11.66
C VAL A 28 33.32 5.63 10.19
N PHE A 29 32.57 4.58 9.89
CA PHE A 29 32.39 4.02 8.55
C PHE A 29 31.22 4.65 7.77
N TYR A 30 30.43 5.51 8.40
CA TYR A 30 29.21 6.04 7.81
C TYR A 30 29.15 7.56 7.87
N GLU A 31 28.70 8.16 6.78
CA GLU A 31 28.43 9.59 6.76
C GLU A 31 27.11 9.88 7.48
N SER A 32 27.15 10.78 8.47
CA SER A 32 25.98 11.15 9.28
C SER A 32 24.83 11.69 8.44
N GLY A 33 25.11 12.36 7.31
CA GLY A 33 24.10 12.85 6.36
C GLY A 33 23.33 11.71 5.68
N HIS A 34 24.01 10.63 5.30
CA HIS A 34 23.36 9.45 4.73
C HIS A 34 22.47 8.75 5.76
N LEU A 35 22.98 8.56 6.98
CA LEU A 35 22.20 7.97 8.07
C LEU A 35 20.96 8.81 8.40
N ALA A 36 21.12 10.13 8.54
CA ALA A 36 20.03 11.05 8.85
C ALA A 36 18.93 11.02 7.79
N TRP A 37 19.31 11.03 6.50
CA TRP A 37 18.35 10.98 5.40
C TRP A 37 17.56 9.68 5.38
N VAL A 38 18.21 8.52 5.56
CA VAL A 38 17.53 7.22 5.50
C VAL A 38 16.69 6.96 6.77
N MET A 39 17.11 7.44 7.95
CA MET A 39 16.26 7.44 9.15
C MET A 39 15.00 8.29 8.96
N ALA A 40 15.14 9.52 8.45
CA ALA A 40 14.01 10.38 8.14
C ALA A 40 13.10 9.75 7.07
N SER A 41 13.68 9.16 6.03
CA SER A 41 12.95 8.45 4.98
C SER A 41 12.16 7.26 5.53
N SER A 42 12.72 6.51 6.49
CA SER A 42 12.00 5.42 7.17
C SER A 42 10.74 5.92 7.88
N ALA A 43 10.83 7.05 8.59
CA ALA A 43 9.67 7.67 9.24
C ALA A 43 8.63 8.18 8.23
N LEU A 44 9.07 8.72 7.10
CA LEU A 44 8.20 9.15 6.01
C LEU A 44 7.46 7.97 5.34
N VAL A 45 8.12 6.82 5.15
CA VAL A 45 7.44 5.63 4.62
C VAL A 45 6.47 5.04 5.65
N LEU A 46 6.83 5.03 6.93
CA LEU A 46 5.90 4.65 8.00
C LEU A 46 4.62 5.53 7.97
N LEU A 47 4.77 6.83 7.73
CA LEU A 47 3.65 7.78 7.61
C LEU A 47 2.70 7.46 6.44
N MET A 48 3.18 6.80 5.39
CA MET A 48 2.33 6.40 4.26
C MET A 48 1.31 5.34 4.66
N ILE A 49 1.60 4.48 5.63
CA ILE A 49 0.73 3.36 6.02
C ILE A 49 -0.62 3.84 6.61
N PRO A 50 -0.66 4.76 7.60
CA PRO A 50 -1.92 5.40 7.97
C PRO A 50 -2.49 6.27 6.83
N GLY A 51 -1.65 6.83 5.97
CA GLY A 51 -2.08 7.52 4.74
C GLY A 51 -2.94 6.63 3.82
N VAL A 52 -2.52 5.38 3.59
CA VAL A 52 -3.30 4.35 2.88
C VAL A 52 -4.63 4.12 3.61
N GLY A 53 -4.59 3.95 4.93
CA GLY A 53 -5.77 3.76 5.76
C GLY A 53 -6.80 4.88 5.58
N PHE A 54 -6.37 6.15 5.67
CA PHE A 54 -7.25 7.30 5.46
C PHE A 54 -7.77 7.40 4.01
N PHE A 55 -6.90 7.15 3.02
CA PHE A 55 -7.27 7.20 1.61
C PHE A 55 -8.36 6.18 1.28
N TYR A 56 -8.14 4.92 1.64
CA TYR A 56 -9.08 3.82 1.44
C TYR A 56 -10.34 3.97 2.28
N SER A 57 -10.19 4.36 3.55
CA SER A 57 -11.32 4.69 4.40
C SER A 57 -12.21 5.70 3.70
N GLY A 58 -11.66 6.84 3.26
CA GLY A 58 -12.39 7.92 2.57
C GLY A 58 -13.19 7.46 1.36
N LEU A 59 -12.65 6.51 0.57
CA LEU A 59 -13.30 5.92 -0.60
C LEU A 59 -14.35 4.85 -0.26
N ALA A 60 -14.19 4.17 0.88
CA ALA A 60 -15.07 3.10 1.33
C ALA A 60 -16.43 3.61 1.84
N ARG A 61 -17.30 2.65 2.20
CA ARG A 61 -18.57 2.92 2.89
C ARG A 61 -18.31 3.29 4.35
N ARG A 62 -19.15 4.17 4.89
CA ARG A 62 -19.06 4.65 6.28
C ARG A 62 -18.98 3.54 7.33
N LYS A 63 -19.65 2.41 7.11
CA LYS A 63 -19.76 1.28 8.07
C LYS A 63 -18.53 0.37 8.13
N SER A 64 -17.49 0.67 7.34
CA SER A 64 -16.23 -0.08 7.30
C SER A 64 -15.03 0.87 7.14
N ALA A 65 -15.21 2.11 7.60
CA ALA A 65 -14.23 3.17 7.47
C ALA A 65 -13.14 3.05 8.55
N LEU A 66 -13.51 2.67 9.78
CA LEU A 66 -12.58 2.54 10.89
C LEU A 66 -11.71 1.30 10.75
N SER A 67 -12.31 0.18 10.36
CA SER A 67 -11.61 -1.08 10.10
C SER A 67 -10.50 -0.95 9.06
N LEU A 68 -10.64 -0.13 8.02
CA LEU A 68 -9.56 0.12 7.05
C LEU A 68 -8.36 0.87 7.64
N ILE A 69 -8.60 1.83 8.54
CA ILE A 69 -7.53 2.55 9.24
C ILE A 69 -6.85 1.58 10.23
N MET A 70 -7.64 0.80 10.97
CA MET A 70 -7.12 -0.17 11.92
C MET A 70 -6.28 -1.24 11.22
N LEU A 71 -6.77 -1.81 10.11
CA LEU A 71 -6.06 -2.85 9.38
C LEU A 71 -4.73 -2.35 8.78
N SER A 72 -4.64 -1.07 8.39
CA SER A 72 -3.35 -0.52 7.94
C SER A 72 -2.33 -0.44 9.08
N LEU A 73 -2.75 -0.08 10.30
CA LEU A 73 -1.88 -0.10 11.48
C LEU A 73 -1.55 -1.52 11.96
N ILE A 74 -2.49 -2.46 11.86
CA ILE A 74 -2.26 -3.89 12.11
C ILE A 74 -1.20 -4.43 11.16
N SER A 75 -1.23 -4.01 9.88
CA SER A 75 -0.20 -4.38 8.90
C SER A 75 1.20 -4.00 9.39
N VAL A 76 1.37 -2.82 10.01
CA VAL A 76 2.63 -2.45 10.64
C VAL A 76 3.03 -3.45 11.71
N ALA A 77 2.17 -3.69 12.71
CA ALA A 77 2.52 -4.56 13.83
C ALA A 77 2.84 -6.00 13.39
N VAL A 78 2.00 -6.57 12.51
CA VAL A 78 2.16 -7.96 12.03
C VAL A 78 3.39 -8.11 11.16
N VAL A 79 3.61 -7.19 10.21
CA VAL A 79 4.78 -7.27 9.33
C VAL A 79 6.05 -6.95 10.09
N GLN A 80 6.07 -6.01 11.04
CA GLN A 80 7.28 -5.77 11.82
C GLN A 80 7.69 -6.98 12.65
N PHE A 81 6.73 -7.72 13.20
CA PHE A 81 7.02 -9.01 13.82
C PHE A 81 7.56 -10.02 12.79
N GLN A 82 6.92 -10.16 11.63
CA GLN A 82 7.38 -11.06 10.56
C GLN A 82 8.80 -10.72 10.06
N TRP A 83 9.07 -9.43 9.87
CA TRP A 83 10.32 -8.88 9.36
C TRP A 83 11.47 -9.13 10.33
N PHE A 84 11.23 -8.85 11.62
CA PHE A 84 12.13 -9.22 12.71
C PHE A 84 12.37 -10.73 12.79
N PHE A 85 11.30 -11.52 12.69
CA PHE A 85 11.37 -12.97 12.90
C PHE A 85 12.21 -13.64 11.80
N TRP A 86 11.87 -13.41 10.53
CA TRP A 86 12.63 -13.96 9.40
C TRP A 86 12.61 -13.12 8.13
N GLY A 87 11.70 -12.16 7.97
CA GLY A 87 11.46 -11.52 6.68
C GLY A 87 12.66 -10.76 6.15
N TYR A 88 13.38 -10.05 7.05
CA TYR A 88 14.63 -9.40 6.69
C TYR A 88 15.68 -10.40 6.19
N SER A 89 15.81 -11.54 6.88
CA SER A 89 16.77 -12.60 6.50
C SER A 89 16.42 -13.25 5.15
N LEU A 90 15.13 -13.54 4.92
CA LEU A 90 14.66 -14.12 3.67
C LEU A 90 14.84 -13.18 2.47
N THR A 91 14.88 -11.87 2.71
CA THR A 91 14.98 -10.85 1.66
C THR A 91 16.42 -10.36 1.44
N PHE A 92 17.16 -10.11 2.51
CA PHE A 92 18.41 -9.33 2.49
C PHE A 92 19.59 -10.06 3.15
N THR A 93 19.57 -11.40 3.16
CA THR A 93 20.75 -12.20 3.53
C THR A 93 21.99 -11.79 2.74
N HIS A 94 23.13 -11.78 3.43
CA HIS A 94 24.46 -11.62 2.85
C HIS A 94 25.04 -12.92 2.28
N ASN A 95 24.36 -14.06 2.42
CA ASN A 95 24.88 -15.33 1.94
C ASN A 95 24.90 -15.38 0.40
N GLU A 96 26.08 -15.20 -0.18
CA GLU A 96 26.34 -15.30 -1.63
C GLU A 96 25.99 -16.67 -2.23
N ASN A 97 25.91 -17.72 -1.41
CA ASN A 97 25.51 -19.07 -1.86
C ASN A 97 23.99 -19.29 -1.80
N ALA A 98 23.21 -18.30 -1.37
CA ALA A 98 21.75 -18.37 -1.45
C ALA A 98 21.31 -18.47 -2.92
N GLY A 99 20.28 -19.27 -3.18
CA GLY A 99 19.75 -19.45 -4.53
C GLY A 99 19.05 -18.19 -5.05
N PRO A 100 18.75 -18.10 -6.36
CA PRO A 100 18.35 -16.83 -6.98
C PRO A 100 16.90 -16.38 -6.68
N PHE A 101 16.18 -17.12 -5.82
CA PHE A 101 14.75 -16.95 -5.61
C PHE A 101 14.34 -16.61 -4.17
N LEU A 102 15.19 -16.87 -3.18
CA LEU A 102 14.90 -16.60 -1.77
C LEU A 102 16.20 -16.63 -0.98
N GLY A 103 16.27 -15.79 0.06
CA GLY A 103 17.34 -15.82 1.03
C GLY A 103 17.27 -17.01 1.98
N ASP A 104 17.99 -16.90 3.07
CA ASP A 104 18.09 -17.93 4.10
C ASP A 104 17.74 -17.37 5.48
N LEU A 105 18.01 -18.15 6.55
CA LEU A 105 17.74 -17.77 7.93
C LEU A 105 19.00 -17.32 8.69
N SER A 106 20.04 -16.86 7.98
CA SER A 106 21.30 -16.41 8.61
C SER A 106 21.13 -15.19 9.53
N ASN A 107 20.12 -14.36 9.28
CA ASN A 107 19.74 -13.18 10.07
C ASN A 107 18.39 -13.37 10.80
N PHE A 108 17.98 -14.61 11.10
CA PHE A 108 16.76 -14.89 11.88
C PHE A 108 16.76 -14.10 13.21
N GLY A 109 15.62 -13.50 13.57
CA GLY A 109 15.52 -12.66 14.77
C GLY A 109 16.42 -11.41 14.74
N LEU A 110 16.79 -10.93 13.55
CA LEU A 110 17.81 -9.89 13.32
C LEU A 110 19.18 -10.20 13.93
N MET A 111 19.46 -11.49 14.18
CA MET A 111 20.81 -11.89 14.56
C MET A 111 21.79 -11.40 13.50
N LYS A 112 22.97 -10.97 13.96
CA LYS A 112 24.04 -10.50 13.06
C LYS A 112 23.70 -9.28 12.20
N THR A 113 22.63 -8.56 12.54
CA THR A 113 22.15 -7.40 11.79
C THR A 113 22.46 -6.14 12.59
N LEU A 114 23.62 -5.52 12.34
CA LEU A 114 24.01 -4.29 13.03
C LEU A 114 24.69 -3.31 12.07
N ALA A 115 26.02 -3.20 12.11
CA ALA A 115 26.76 -2.13 11.44
C ALA A 115 27.56 -2.59 10.21
N GLN A 116 27.36 -3.80 9.73
CA GLN A 116 27.90 -4.21 8.43
C GLN A 116 27.24 -3.38 7.32
N PRO A 117 27.99 -2.97 6.27
CA PRO A 117 27.42 -2.29 5.12
C PRO A 117 26.31 -3.13 4.50
N SER A 118 25.17 -2.51 4.21
CA SER A 118 23.99 -3.25 3.75
C SER A 118 24.17 -3.87 2.36
N VAL A 119 23.43 -4.95 2.08
CA VAL A 119 23.40 -5.56 0.73
C VAL A 119 22.94 -4.59 -0.37
N GLY A 120 22.17 -3.56 -0.01
CA GLY A 120 21.65 -2.57 -0.96
C GLY A 120 22.61 -1.39 -1.21
N SER A 121 23.44 -1.03 -0.23
CA SER A 121 24.42 0.05 -0.37
C SER A 121 25.42 0.06 0.78
N SER A 122 26.66 0.41 0.46
CA SER A 122 27.70 0.64 1.46
C SER A 122 27.52 1.92 2.28
N ASN A 123 26.59 2.81 1.88
CA ASN A 123 26.36 4.09 2.54
C ASN A 123 25.60 3.98 3.87
N VAL A 124 24.93 2.85 4.11
CA VAL A 124 24.12 2.62 5.29
C VAL A 124 24.38 1.23 5.89
N PRO A 125 24.32 1.11 7.23
CA PRO A 125 24.46 -0.17 7.90
C PRO A 125 23.21 -1.02 7.74
N ASP A 126 23.36 -2.34 7.86
CA ASP A 126 22.29 -3.33 7.82
C ASP A 126 21.11 -2.99 8.71
N ILE A 127 21.34 -2.55 9.95
CA ILE A 127 20.23 -2.26 10.88
C ILE A 127 19.37 -1.08 10.41
N LEU A 128 19.98 -0.07 9.77
CA LEU A 128 19.25 1.06 9.20
C LEU A 128 18.53 0.66 7.91
N PHE A 129 19.18 -0.14 7.08
CA PHE A 129 18.57 -0.70 5.88
C PHE A 129 17.38 -1.61 6.22
N CYS A 130 17.50 -2.42 7.27
CA CYS A 130 16.43 -3.25 7.84
C CYS A 130 15.23 -2.39 8.27
N LEU A 131 15.48 -1.29 9.01
CA LEU A 131 14.43 -0.36 9.41
C LEU A 131 13.71 0.23 8.19
N TYR A 132 14.48 0.70 7.21
CA TYR A 132 13.95 1.35 6.02
C TYR A 132 13.09 0.39 5.19
N GLN A 133 13.64 -0.78 4.84
CA GLN A 133 12.96 -1.79 4.04
C GLN A 133 11.77 -2.43 4.76
N GLY A 134 11.83 -2.55 6.09
CA GLY A 134 10.70 -3.02 6.89
C GLY A 134 9.44 -2.16 6.73
N MET A 135 9.59 -0.88 6.36
CA MET A 135 8.44 -0.01 6.06
C MET A 135 7.81 -0.32 4.69
N PHE A 136 8.62 -0.72 3.69
CA PHE A 136 8.13 -1.20 2.40
C PHE A 136 7.42 -2.54 2.56
N ALA A 137 7.99 -3.43 3.38
CA ALA A 137 7.35 -4.68 3.75
C ALA A 137 5.99 -4.45 4.41
N ALA A 138 5.91 -3.50 5.35
CA ALA A 138 4.69 -3.22 6.11
C ALA A 138 3.58 -2.55 5.29
N ILE A 139 3.92 -1.65 4.36
CA ILE A 139 2.92 -0.95 3.53
C ILE A 139 2.34 -1.86 2.44
N THR A 140 3.11 -2.82 1.93
CA THR A 140 2.69 -3.64 0.78
C THR A 140 1.41 -4.44 1.02
N PRO A 141 1.30 -5.28 2.07
CA PRO A 141 0.04 -5.94 2.36
C PRO A 141 -1.03 -4.95 2.80
N ALA A 142 -0.69 -3.81 3.42
CA ALA A 142 -1.64 -2.74 3.75
C ALA A 142 -2.36 -2.17 2.50
N LEU A 143 -1.66 -2.13 1.36
CA LEU A 143 -2.27 -1.78 0.07
C LEU A 143 -3.25 -2.87 -0.39
N ALA A 144 -2.83 -4.15 -0.34
CA ALA A 144 -3.64 -5.26 -0.83
C ALA A 144 -4.97 -5.43 -0.06
N ILE A 145 -4.95 -5.26 1.27
CA ILE A 145 -6.12 -5.46 2.14
C ILE A 145 -7.23 -4.43 1.93
N GLY A 146 -7.00 -3.34 1.19
CA GLY A 146 -8.12 -2.47 0.80
C GLY A 146 -9.16 -3.20 -0.06
N ALA A 147 -8.77 -4.29 -0.76
CA ALA A 147 -9.69 -5.17 -1.48
C ALA A 147 -10.59 -6.00 -0.54
N ALA A 148 -10.18 -6.15 0.72
CA ALA A 148 -10.87 -6.89 1.77
C ALA A 148 -12.07 -6.12 2.37
N VAL A 149 -12.24 -4.85 1.99
CA VAL A 149 -13.22 -3.92 2.58
C VAL A 149 -14.64 -4.49 2.61
N ASP A 150 -15.33 -4.20 3.71
CA ASP A 150 -16.70 -4.58 4.06
C ASP A 150 -16.95 -6.07 4.33
N ARG A 151 -16.04 -6.99 4.02
CA ARG A 151 -16.39 -8.42 4.02
C ARG A 151 -15.36 -9.40 4.59
N MET A 152 -14.10 -9.03 4.78
CA MET A 152 -13.11 -9.92 5.38
C MET A 152 -13.07 -9.76 6.91
N ARG A 153 -12.92 -10.89 7.62
CA ARG A 153 -12.71 -10.92 9.08
C ARG A 153 -11.29 -10.50 9.43
N ILE A 154 -11.11 -9.83 10.57
CA ILE A 154 -9.81 -9.25 10.96
C ILE A 154 -8.77 -10.33 11.27
N LEU A 155 -9.13 -11.35 12.06
CA LEU A 155 -8.17 -12.40 12.45
C LEU A 155 -7.60 -13.17 11.24
N PRO A 156 -8.40 -13.67 10.28
CA PRO A 156 -7.87 -14.27 9.05
C PRO A 156 -7.03 -13.28 8.23
N CYS A 157 -7.34 -11.99 8.26
CA CYS A 157 -6.55 -10.95 7.61
C CYS A 157 -5.16 -10.83 8.23
N MET A 158 -5.04 -10.85 9.56
CA MET A 158 -3.74 -10.86 10.25
C MET A 158 -2.89 -12.08 9.87
N VAL A 159 -3.50 -13.26 9.84
CA VAL A 159 -2.81 -14.50 9.42
C VAL A 159 -2.38 -14.39 7.96
N PHE A 160 -3.26 -13.89 7.09
CA PHE A 160 -2.95 -13.62 5.69
C PHE A 160 -1.75 -12.68 5.54
N ILE A 161 -1.72 -11.54 6.25
CA ILE A 161 -0.62 -10.57 6.17
C ILE A 161 0.72 -11.23 6.50
N PHE A 162 0.81 -11.98 7.60
CA PHE A 162 2.04 -12.65 8.02
C PHE A 162 2.54 -13.68 7.00
N VAL A 163 1.63 -14.54 6.52
CA VAL A 163 1.96 -15.59 5.55
C VAL A 163 2.30 -14.99 4.18
N TRP A 164 1.52 -14.01 3.73
CA TRP A 164 1.71 -13.33 2.45
C TRP A 164 3.01 -12.54 2.42
N ALA A 165 3.36 -11.84 3.49
CA ALA A 165 4.67 -11.19 3.61
C ALA A 165 5.80 -12.22 3.42
N THR A 166 5.69 -13.38 4.09
CA THR A 166 6.72 -14.42 4.05
C THR A 166 6.89 -15.10 2.70
N VAL A 167 5.80 -15.46 2.01
CA VAL A 167 5.89 -16.31 0.80
C VAL A 167 5.62 -15.56 -0.50
N VAL A 168 5.18 -14.30 -0.43
CA VAL A 168 4.94 -13.45 -1.60
C VAL A 168 5.84 -12.23 -1.62
N TYR A 169 5.83 -11.43 -0.54
CA TYR A 169 6.64 -10.22 -0.50
C TYR A 169 8.14 -10.53 -0.46
N ASP A 170 8.60 -11.32 0.52
CA ASP A 170 10.03 -11.59 0.70
C ASP A 170 10.69 -12.19 -0.56
N PRO A 171 10.09 -13.17 -1.26
CA PRO A 171 10.65 -13.64 -2.53
C PRO A 171 10.71 -12.56 -3.60
N ILE A 172 9.63 -11.79 -3.83
CA ILE A 172 9.63 -10.77 -4.88
C ILE A 172 10.66 -9.68 -4.54
N ALA A 173 10.72 -9.23 -3.28
CA ALA A 173 11.72 -8.26 -2.83
C ALA A 173 13.16 -8.81 -2.96
N TYR A 174 13.37 -10.11 -2.68
CA TYR A 174 14.66 -10.77 -2.92
C TYR A 174 15.04 -10.74 -4.39
N TRP A 175 14.12 -11.09 -5.29
CA TRP A 175 14.36 -11.10 -6.74
C TRP A 175 14.81 -9.73 -7.25
N THR A 176 14.18 -8.67 -6.73
CA THR A 176 14.34 -7.30 -7.19
C THR A 176 15.53 -6.58 -6.56
N TRP A 177 15.80 -6.80 -5.27
CA TRP A 177 16.73 -5.95 -4.51
C TRP A 177 17.89 -6.68 -3.85
N ASN A 178 17.84 -8.00 -3.71
CA ASN A 178 19.02 -8.72 -3.24
C ASN A 178 20.01 -8.86 -4.41
N PRO A 179 21.32 -8.65 -4.20
CA PRO A 179 22.34 -8.90 -5.23
C PRO A 179 22.23 -10.27 -5.89
N ASN A 180 21.79 -11.32 -5.18
CA ASN A 180 21.63 -12.67 -5.73
C ASN A 180 20.27 -12.90 -6.43
N GLY A 181 19.35 -11.94 -6.34
CA GLY A 181 18.01 -12.01 -6.92
C GLY A 181 18.06 -12.11 -8.45
N TRP A 182 17.31 -13.04 -9.02
CA TRP A 182 17.34 -13.29 -10.47
C TRP A 182 16.96 -12.06 -11.33
N SER A 183 16.03 -11.21 -10.86
CA SER A 183 15.56 -10.05 -11.63
C SER A 183 16.64 -8.98 -11.68
N LEU A 184 17.29 -8.71 -10.55
CA LEU A 184 18.44 -7.80 -10.48
C LEU A 184 19.62 -8.31 -11.32
N GLN A 185 19.96 -9.61 -11.22
CA GLN A 185 21.04 -10.24 -11.99
C GLN A 185 20.78 -10.25 -13.50
N MET A 186 19.53 -10.36 -13.92
CA MET A 186 19.13 -10.21 -15.32
C MET A 186 19.33 -8.77 -15.83
N GLY A 187 19.39 -7.78 -14.94
CA GLY A 187 19.47 -6.35 -15.26
C GLY A 187 18.14 -5.62 -15.14
N GLY A 188 17.17 -6.16 -14.40
CA GLY A 188 15.91 -5.49 -14.09
C GLY A 188 16.14 -4.20 -13.30
N LEU A 189 15.42 -3.13 -13.66
CA LEU A 189 15.50 -1.82 -13.03
C LEU A 189 14.21 -1.52 -12.28
N ASP A 190 14.24 -1.64 -10.96
CA ASP A 190 13.13 -1.24 -10.09
C ASP A 190 13.65 -0.48 -8.87
N TYR A 191 13.57 0.85 -8.98
CA TYR A 191 14.24 1.76 -8.08
C TYR A 191 13.68 1.73 -6.65
N ALA A 192 12.36 1.72 -6.50
CA ALA A 192 11.69 1.86 -5.20
C ALA A 192 10.49 0.92 -5.03
N GLY A 193 10.30 -0.08 -5.90
CA GLY A 193 9.36 -1.16 -5.64
C GLY A 193 8.10 -1.12 -6.49
N GLY A 194 8.25 -0.84 -7.78
CA GLY A 194 7.19 -1.07 -8.77
C GLY A 194 6.65 -2.50 -8.66
N THR A 195 7.52 -3.49 -8.66
CA THR A 195 7.16 -4.91 -8.61
C THR A 195 6.92 -5.41 -7.17
N PRO A 196 7.89 -5.32 -6.22
CA PRO A 196 7.71 -5.75 -4.84
C PRO A 196 6.56 -5.09 -4.08
N VAL A 197 6.21 -3.84 -4.38
CA VAL A 197 5.16 -3.12 -3.65
C VAL A 197 3.89 -2.99 -4.48
N HIS A 198 3.93 -2.41 -5.67
CA HIS A 198 2.71 -2.03 -6.37
C HIS A 198 2.10 -3.15 -7.22
N ILE A 199 2.90 -3.83 -8.05
CA ILE A 199 2.40 -4.95 -8.86
C ILE A 199 2.00 -6.11 -7.95
N SER A 200 2.81 -6.44 -6.94
CA SER A 200 2.49 -7.50 -5.98
C SER A 200 1.19 -7.19 -5.21
N SER A 201 1.05 -6.02 -4.58
CA SER A 201 -0.15 -5.70 -3.79
C SER A 201 -1.39 -5.53 -4.65
N GLY A 202 -1.27 -4.92 -5.84
CA GLY A 202 -2.39 -4.74 -6.76
C GLY A 202 -2.89 -6.07 -7.34
N SER A 203 -1.99 -7.01 -7.65
CA SER A 203 -2.37 -8.36 -8.11
C SER A 203 -2.92 -9.20 -6.96
N ALA A 204 -2.41 -9.04 -5.73
CA ALA A 204 -3.00 -9.62 -4.52
C ALA A 204 -4.41 -9.08 -4.26
N ALA A 205 -4.64 -7.78 -4.44
CA ALA A 205 -5.96 -7.15 -4.34
C ALA A 205 -6.97 -7.73 -5.36
N LEU A 206 -6.51 -7.98 -6.60
CA LEU A 206 -7.33 -8.65 -7.61
C LEU A 206 -7.67 -10.08 -7.20
N ALA A 207 -6.68 -10.87 -6.78
CA ALA A 207 -6.87 -12.24 -6.31
C ALA A 207 -7.82 -12.29 -5.10
N MET A 208 -7.65 -11.38 -4.15
CA MET A 208 -8.50 -11.27 -2.97
C MET A 208 -9.95 -10.92 -3.33
N SER A 209 -10.15 -9.98 -4.26
CA SER A 209 -11.49 -9.60 -4.74
C SER A 209 -12.21 -10.76 -5.44
N LEU A 210 -11.46 -11.58 -6.20
CA LEU A 210 -11.98 -12.79 -6.84
C LEU A 210 -12.35 -13.86 -5.81
N MET A 211 -11.46 -14.15 -4.87
CA MET A 211 -11.63 -15.21 -3.87
C MET A 211 -12.72 -14.91 -2.83
N LEU A 212 -12.84 -13.64 -2.41
CA LEU A 212 -13.91 -13.22 -1.48
C LEU A 212 -15.28 -13.13 -2.16
N GLY A 213 -15.31 -13.02 -3.49
CA GLY A 213 -16.52 -12.80 -4.27
C GLY A 213 -17.13 -11.41 -4.09
N LYS A 214 -18.27 -11.18 -4.73
CA LYS A 214 -18.98 -9.89 -4.76
C LYS A 214 -19.62 -9.53 -3.41
N ARG A 215 -19.62 -8.25 -3.05
CA ARG A 215 -20.33 -7.71 -1.86
C ARG A 215 -21.84 -7.79 -2.00
N THR A 216 -22.52 -7.89 -0.87
CA THR A 216 -23.97 -7.79 -0.78
C THR A 216 -24.41 -6.43 -1.32
N GLY A 217 -25.32 -6.46 -2.30
CA GLY A 217 -25.82 -5.25 -2.99
C GLY A 217 -25.12 -4.90 -4.31
N TYR A 218 -24.00 -5.56 -4.67
CA TYR A 218 -23.26 -5.28 -5.92
C TYR A 218 -24.13 -5.39 -7.19
N ALA A 219 -24.99 -6.42 -7.26
CA ALA A 219 -25.92 -6.59 -8.37
C ALA A 219 -27.02 -5.51 -8.40
N LYS A 220 -27.43 -4.99 -7.24
CA LYS A 220 -28.45 -3.95 -7.12
C LYS A 220 -27.93 -2.58 -7.55
N SER A 221 -26.63 -2.31 -7.39
CA SER A 221 -25.98 -1.08 -7.84
C SER A 221 -25.36 -1.17 -9.24
N ALA A 222 -25.57 -2.27 -9.97
CA ALA A 222 -24.90 -2.56 -11.24
C ALA A 222 -23.36 -2.40 -11.17
N GLY A 223 -22.77 -2.71 -10.00
CA GLY A 223 -21.33 -2.54 -9.73
C GLY A 223 -20.87 -1.08 -9.58
N LEU A 224 -21.78 -0.09 -9.62
CA LEU A 224 -21.41 1.31 -9.40
C LEU A 224 -20.76 1.47 -8.02
N PRO A 225 -19.62 2.17 -7.93
CA PRO A 225 -18.97 2.43 -6.66
C PRO A 225 -19.91 3.24 -5.76
N TYR A 226 -19.93 2.88 -4.49
CA TYR A 226 -20.60 3.70 -3.48
C TYR A 226 -19.94 5.08 -3.45
N ARG A 227 -20.73 6.13 -3.19
CA ARG A 227 -20.16 7.47 -3.01
C ARG A 227 -19.13 7.43 -1.87
N PRO A 228 -17.96 8.07 -2.03
CA PRO A 228 -16.95 8.16 -0.98
C PRO A 228 -17.59 8.66 0.32
N HIS A 229 -17.34 7.98 1.45
CA HIS A 229 -17.96 8.40 2.71
C HIS A 229 -17.41 9.73 3.22
N ASN A 230 -16.13 10.03 2.95
CA ASN A 230 -15.46 11.23 3.43
C ASN A 230 -14.34 11.66 2.47
N VAL A 231 -14.65 12.63 1.62
CA VAL A 231 -13.69 13.18 0.64
C VAL A 231 -12.50 13.87 1.33
N THR A 232 -12.68 14.43 2.54
CA THR A 232 -11.58 15.02 3.31
C THR A 232 -10.57 13.96 3.75
N PHE A 233 -11.01 12.74 4.07
CA PHE A 233 -10.10 11.63 4.37
C PHE A 233 -9.33 11.17 3.13
N VAL A 234 -9.95 11.20 1.94
CA VAL A 234 -9.25 10.95 0.67
C VAL A 234 -8.11 11.98 0.48
N VAL A 235 -8.40 13.26 0.72
CA VAL A 235 -7.39 14.34 0.63
C VAL A 235 -6.30 14.15 1.68
N LEU A 236 -6.65 13.91 2.94
CA LEU A 236 -5.69 13.69 4.02
C LEU A 236 -4.78 12.50 3.72
N GLY A 237 -5.36 11.37 3.33
CA GLY A 237 -4.60 10.18 2.92
C GLY A 237 -3.65 10.49 1.76
N THR A 238 -4.12 11.23 0.74
CA THR A 238 -3.28 11.66 -0.39
C THR A 238 -2.11 12.53 0.06
N VAL A 239 -2.32 13.48 0.97
CA VAL A 239 -1.25 14.35 1.50
C VAL A 239 -0.20 13.53 2.23
N LEU A 240 -0.62 12.63 3.11
CA LEU A 240 0.29 11.75 3.85
C LEU A 240 1.06 10.81 2.92
N LEU A 241 0.39 10.25 1.92
CA LEU A 241 1.01 9.39 0.90
C LEU A 241 2.01 10.17 0.06
N TRP A 242 1.66 11.37 -0.42
CA TRP A 242 2.55 12.17 -1.26
C TRP A 242 3.79 12.62 -0.48
N VAL A 243 3.63 13.16 0.73
CA VAL A 243 4.77 13.54 1.57
C VAL A 243 5.61 12.32 1.94
N GLY A 244 4.98 11.22 2.31
CA GLY A 244 5.68 9.98 2.62
C GLY A 244 6.44 9.39 1.42
N TRP A 245 5.94 9.60 0.20
CA TRP A 245 6.61 9.17 -1.03
C TRP A 245 7.98 9.85 -1.27
N PHE A 246 8.24 10.99 -0.64
CA PHE A 246 9.58 11.59 -0.64
C PHE A 246 10.57 10.68 0.10
N GLY A 247 10.16 10.04 1.20
CA GLY A 247 10.97 9.01 1.86
C GLY A 247 11.02 7.69 1.09
N PHE A 248 9.93 7.35 0.40
CA PHE A 248 9.82 6.13 -0.39
C PHE A 248 10.77 6.15 -1.60
N ASN A 249 10.64 7.13 -2.49
CA ASN A 249 11.53 7.22 -3.66
C ASN A 249 12.87 7.88 -3.30
N GLY A 250 12.84 8.98 -2.55
CA GLY A 250 14.07 9.70 -2.18
C GLY A 250 15.02 8.90 -1.29
N GLY A 251 14.47 8.10 -0.37
CA GLY A 251 15.26 7.20 0.49
C GLY A 251 15.85 6.00 -0.25
N SER A 252 15.30 5.60 -1.40
CA SER A 252 15.77 4.47 -2.21
C SER A 252 17.12 4.76 -2.92
N ALA A 253 17.62 5.98 -2.79
CA ALA A 253 19.02 6.32 -3.09
C ALA A 253 20.01 5.84 -2.01
N LEU A 254 19.51 5.36 -0.86
CA LEU A 254 20.26 4.86 0.30
C LEU A 254 21.35 5.83 0.78
N GLY A 255 21.10 7.13 0.64
CA GLY A 255 22.02 8.17 1.05
C GLY A 255 21.56 9.56 0.62
N ALA A 256 22.09 10.58 1.28
CA ALA A 256 21.92 11.97 0.92
C ALA A 256 22.84 12.33 -0.25
N ASN A 257 22.38 12.08 -1.48
CA ASN A 257 23.18 12.24 -2.70
C ASN A 257 22.35 12.82 -3.86
N ILE A 258 22.99 13.11 -5.00
CA ILE A 258 22.32 13.72 -6.17
C ILE A 258 21.23 12.79 -6.73
N ARG A 259 21.40 11.46 -6.65
CA ARG A 259 20.37 10.50 -7.08
C ARG A 259 19.11 10.62 -6.24
N ALA A 260 19.25 10.83 -4.92
CA ALA A 260 18.12 11.12 -4.03
C ALA A 260 17.37 12.38 -4.50
N VAL A 261 18.09 13.47 -4.73
CA VAL A 261 17.50 14.74 -5.22
C VAL A 261 16.77 14.56 -6.55
N MET A 262 17.38 13.84 -7.50
CA MET A 262 16.75 13.52 -8.78
C MET A 262 15.44 12.76 -8.59
N SER A 263 15.45 11.72 -7.75
CA SER A 263 14.25 10.93 -7.48
C SER A 263 13.14 11.70 -6.79
N LEU A 264 13.45 12.69 -5.94
CA LEU A 264 12.44 13.57 -5.35
C LEU A 264 11.77 14.47 -6.40
N ILE A 265 12.56 15.02 -7.32
CA ILE A 265 12.05 15.87 -8.40
C ILE A 265 11.15 15.07 -9.36
N THR A 266 11.59 13.88 -9.79
CA THR A 266 10.78 13.02 -10.67
C THR A 266 9.50 12.58 -9.99
N THR A 267 9.56 12.23 -8.70
CA THR A 267 8.40 11.86 -7.88
C THR A 267 7.36 12.96 -7.82
N HIS A 268 7.79 14.18 -7.46
CA HIS A 268 6.88 15.30 -7.30
C HIS A 268 6.23 15.72 -8.64
N LEU A 269 7.01 15.69 -9.72
CA LEU A 269 6.52 16.04 -11.05
C LEU A 269 5.52 15.01 -11.57
N ALA A 270 5.81 13.71 -11.44
CA ALA A 270 4.90 12.65 -11.88
C ALA A 270 3.56 12.67 -11.11
N ALA A 271 3.61 12.88 -9.80
CA ALA A 271 2.41 13.03 -8.97
C ALA A 271 1.55 14.22 -9.43
N SER A 272 2.18 15.37 -9.66
CA SER A 272 1.51 16.58 -10.12
C SER A 272 0.81 16.35 -11.47
N MET A 273 1.53 15.74 -12.42
CA MET A 273 0.98 15.49 -13.75
C MET A 273 -0.07 14.39 -13.76
N GLY A 274 0.07 13.35 -12.93
CA GLY A 274 -0.95 12.31 -12.77
C GLY A 274 -2.26 12.87 -12.21
N GLY A 275 -2.18 13.71 -11.18
CA GLY A 275 -3.34 14.36 -10.58
C GLY A 275 -4.09 15.25 -11.57
N LEU A 276 -3.36 16.11 -12.27
CA LEU A 276 -3.95 16.97 -13.32
C LEU A 276 -4.58 16.14 -14.44
N THR A 277 -3.89 15.09 -14.90
CA THR A 277 -4.36 14.25 -16.01
C THR A 277 -5.67 13.56 -15.67
N TRP A 278 -5.74 12.88 -14.53
CA TRP A 278 -6.97 12.18 -14.12
C TRP A 278 -8.12 13.17 -13.90
N MET A 279 -7.85 14.29 -13.22
CA MET A 279 -8.86 15.32 -13.00
C MET A 279 -9.44 15.87 -14.31
N LEU A 280 -8.61 16.07 -15.34
CA LEU A 280 -9.05 16.51 -16.67
C LEU A 280 -9.85 15.44 -17.42
N LEU A 281 -9.47 14.16 -17.28
CA LEU A 281 -10.21 13.04 -17.86
C LEU A 281 -11.63 12.94 -17.26
N ASP A 282 -11.75 13.10 -15.95
CA ASP A 282 -13.05 13.12 -15.26
C ASP A 282 -13.85 14.37 -15.64
N TYR A 283 -13.19 15.55 -15.73
CA TYR A 283 -13.83 16.79 -16.15
C TYR A 283 -14.45 16.69 -17.55
N ARG A 284 -13.81 15.97 -18.48
CA ARG A 284 -14.33 15.75 -19.84
C ARG A 284 -15.73 15.13 -19.84
N LEU A 285 -16.00 14.21 -18.93
CA LEU A 285 -17.27 13.47 -18.83
C LEU A 285 -18.27 14.19 -17.93
N GLU A 286 -17.84 14.58 -16.72
CA GLU A 286 -18.73 15.10 -15.67
C GLU A 286 -18.92 16.62 -15.73
N ARG A 287 -18.08 17.33 -16.50
CA ARG A 287 -18.01 18.80 -16.59
C ARG A 287 -17.86 19.48 -15.21
N LYS A 288 -17.27 18.77 -14.26
CA LYS A 288 -17.02 19.21 -12.87
C LYS A 288 -15.62 18.81 -12.44
N TRP A 289 -15.00 19.64 -11.59
CA TRP A 289 -13.66 19.39 -11.05
C TRP A 289 -13.74 18.39 -9.90
N SER A 290 -13.08 17.24 -10.04
CA SER A 290 -13.10 16.15 -9.06
C SER A 290 -11.83 16.15 -8.21
N VAL A 291 -11.96 16.47 -6.92
CA VAL A 291 -10.84 16.36 -5.96
C VAL A 291 -10.44 14.90 -5.78
N VAL A 292 -11.41 13.97 -5.75
CA VAL A 292 -11.13 12.52 -5.69
C VAL A 292 -10.38 12.06 -6.94
N GLY A 293 -10.74 12.59 -8.11
CA GLY A 293 -10.03 12.33 -9.36
C GLY A 293 -8.60 12.85 -9.33
N PHE A 294 -8.38 14.08 -8.84
CA PHE A 294 -7.03 14.62 -8.65
C PHE A 294 -6.21 13.76 -7.70
N CYS A 295 -6.76 13.40 -6.54
CA CYS A 295 -6.11 12.54 -5.55
C CYS A 295 -5.74 11.17 -6.14
N SER A 296 -6.68 10.50 -6.80
CA SER A 296 -6.45 9.18 -7.43
C SER A 296 -5.40 9.25 -8.55
N GLY A 297 -5.44 10.33 -9.34
CA GLY A 297 -4.44 10.60 -10.36
C GLY A 297 -3.05 10.87 -9.78
N ALA A 298 -2.96 11.60 -8.68
CA ALA A 298 -1.68 11.89 -8.03
C ALA A 298 -1.04 10.60 -7.51
N ILE A 299 -1.81 9.73 -6.85
CA ILE A 299 -1.34 8.40 -6.43
C ILE A 299 -0.94 7.55 -7.64
N SER A 300 -1.69 7.59 -8.74
CA SER A 300 -1.35 6.84 -9.95
C SER A 300 -0.03 7.31 -10.58
N GLY A 301 0.23 8.63 -10.57
CA GLY A 301 1.51 9.18 -11.02
C GLY A 301 2.67 8.76 -10.10
N LEU A 302 2.46 8.77 -8.78
CA LEU A 302 3.42 8.29 -7.78
C LEU A 302 3.75 6.80 -7.94
N VAL A 303 2.73 5.96 -8.14
CA VAL A 303 2.91 4.53 -8.44
C VAL A 303 3.71 4.34 -9.73
N ALA A 304 3.32 5.02 -10.82
CA ALA A 304 3.96 4.84 -12.11
C ALA A 304 5.45 5.22 -12.07
N ILE A 305 5.81 6.32 -11.40
CA ILE A 305 7.22 6.77 -11.34
C ILE A 305 8.09 5.95 -10.40
N THR A 306 7.51 5.22 -9.44
CA THR A 306 8.24 4.47 -8.41
C THR A 306 9.39 3.61 -8.95
N PRO A 307 9.19 2.71 -9.94
CA PRO A 307 10.29 1.89 -10.48
C PRO A 307 11.35 2.71 -11.23
N GLY A 308 11.03 3.92 -11.69
CA GLY A 308 11.91 4.75 -12.53
C GLY A 308 12.50 5.96 -11.84
N ALA A 309 12.10 6.29 -10.61
CA ALA A 309 12.30 7.63 -10.04
C ALA A 309 13.78 8.06 -10.00
N GLY A 310 14.70 7.15 -9.67
CA GLY A 310 16.14 7.38 -9.68
C GLY A 310 16.88 6.94 -10.95
N TYR A 311 16.18 6.60 -12.02
CA TYR A 311 16.75 6.15 -13.30
C TYR A 311 16.39 7.05 -14.49
N VAL A 312 15.30 7.84 -14.38
CA VAL A 312 14.78 8.64 -15.48
C VAL A 312 15.01 10.14 -15.26
N THR A 313 14.90 10.90 -16.34
CA THR A 313 15.01 12.36 -16.32
C THR A 313 13.69 13.01 -15.88
N PRO A 314 13.70 14.29 -15.46
CA PRO A 314 12.47 15.00 -15.09
C PRO A 314 11.46 15.10 -16.24
N TRP A 315 11.92 15.28 -17.49
CA TRP A 315 10.99 15.31 -18.64
C TRP A 315 10.33 13.94 -18.87
N ALA A 316 11.02 12.84 -18.60
CA ALA A 316 10.40 11.52 -18.65
C ALA A 316 9.37 11.37 -17.52
N ALA A 317 9.67 11.85 -16.30
CA ALA A 317 8.73 11.81 -15.18
C ALA A 317 7.40 12.54 -15.48
N PHE A 318 7.43 13.62 -16.26
CA PHE A 318 6.22 14.25 -16.80
C PHE A 318 5.37 13.27 -17.62
N VAL A 319 5.99 12.47 -18.49
CA VAL A 319 5.32 11.43 -19.29
C VAL A 319 4.76 10.33 -18.37
N PHE A 320 5.53 9.89 -17.37
CA PHE A 320 5.08 8.89 -16.40
C PHE A 320 3.80 9.33 -15.68
N GLY A 321 3.74 10.59 -15.24
CA GLY A 321 2.54 11.14 -14.60
C GLY A 321 1.32 11.11 -15.52
N ILE A 322 1.46 11.56 -16.77
CA ILE A 322 0.36 11.56 -17.75
C ILE A 322 -0.09 10.12 -18.05
N VAL A 323 0.85 9.24 -18.40
CA VAL A 323 0.52 7.85 -18.77
C VAL A 323 -0.07 7.10 -17.59
N GLY A 324 0.49 7.26 -16.38
CA GLY A 324 -0.06 6.68 -15.16
C GLY A 324 -1.49 7.17 -14.88
N GLY A 325 -1.73 8.48 -14.99
CA GLY A 325 -3.07 9.05 -14.83
C GLY A 325 -4.08 8.53 -15.86
N VAL A 326 -3.69 8.41 -17.13
CA VAL A 326 -4.55 7.88 -18.21
C VAL A 326 -4.84 6.39 -17.99
N VAL A 327 -3.79 5.58 -17.90
CA VAL A 327 -3.91 4.13 -17.88
C VAL A 327 -4.66 3.67 -16.64
N CYS A 328 -4.34 4.20 -15.46
CA CYS A 328 -5.05 3.83 -14.23
C CYS A 328 -6.52 4.27 -14.25
N ASN A 329 -6.84 5.47 -14.78
CA ASN A 329 -8.22 5.93 -14.92
C ASN A 329 -9.06 4.97 -15.77
N PHE A 330 -8.55 4.58 -16.95
CA PHE A 330 -9.24 3.62 -17.81
C PHE A 330 -9.27 2.21 -17.19
N ALA A 331 -8.21 1.81 -16.48
CA ALA A 331 -8.16 0.51 -15.81
C ALA A 331 -9.24 0.33 -14.72
N THR A 332 -9.73 1.41 -14.10
CA THR A 332 -10.88 1.34 -13.18
C THR A 332 -12.14 0.75 -13.83
N LYS A 333 -12.21 0.74 -15.17
CA LYS A 333 -13.34 0.16 -15.91
C LYS A 333 -13.24 -1.36 -16.09
N LEU A 334 -12.07 -1.95 -15.89
CA LEU A 334 -11.84 -3.40 -16.05
C LEU A 334 -12.70 -4.22 -15.08
N LYS A 335 -12.98 -3.70 -13.88
CA LYS A 335 -13.83 -4.37 -12.89
C LYS A 335 -15.26 -4.63 -13.39
N PHE A 336 -15.80 -3.75 -14.24
CA PHE A 336 -17.11 -3.94 -14.86
C PHE A 336 -17.05 -4.98 -15.99
N LEU A 337 -15.97 -4.98 -16.77
CA LEU A 337 -15.79 -5.93 -17.88
C LEU A 337 -15.65 -7.37 -17.36
N PHE A 338 -14.86 -7.57 -16.31
CA PHE A 338 -14.66 -8.89 -15.70
C PHE A 338 -15.68 -9.22 -14.61
N SER A 339 -16.60 -8.30 -14.30
CA SER A 339 -17.58 -8.45 -13.23
C SER A 339 -16.95 -8.81 -11.87
N ILE A 340 -15.82 -8.17 -11.55
CA ILE A 340 -15.10 -8.33 -10.29
C ILE A 340 -15.45 -7.16 -9.37
N ASP A 341 -15.71 -7.45 -8.11
CA ASP A 341 -15.97 -6.42 -7.10
C ASP A 341 -14.69 -6.05 -6.35
N GLU A 342 -13.80 -5.35 -7.04
CA GLU A 342 -12.65 -4.68 -6.44
C GLU A 342 -13.05 -3.26 -6.05
N ALA A 343 -13.04 -3.01 -4.74
CA ALA A 343 -13.83 -1.96 -4.15
C ALA A 343 -13.23 -0.57 -4.28
N LEU A 344 -11.91 -0.46 -4.27
CA LEU A 344 -11.18 0.79 -4.08
C LEU A 344 -10.21 1.09 -5.23
N ASP A 345 -10.34 0.38 -6.36
CA ASP A 345 -9.53 0.56 -7.56
C ASP A 345 -8.02 0.30 -7.34
N ILE A 346 -7.68 -0.54 -6.35
CA ILE A 346 -6.31 -0.90 -5.97
C ILE A 346 -5.60 -1.62 -7.10
N PHE A 347 -6.28 -2.54 -7.78
CA PHE A 347 -5.70 -3.24 -8.93
C PHE A 347 -5.36 -2.26 -10.06
N ALA A 348 -6.30 -1.34 -10.35
CA ALA A 348 -6.13 -0.35 -11.41
C ALA A 348 -4.98 0.62 -11.10
N VAL A 349 -4.89 1.12 -9.86
CA VAL A 349 -3.88 2.10 -9.47
C VAL A 349 -2.51 1.44 -9.26
N HIS A 350 -2.43 0.34 -8.50
CA HIS A 350 -1.16 -0.25 -8.09
C HIS A 350 -0.62 -1.28 -9.09
N ALA A 351 -1.43 -2.26 -9.53
CA ALA A 351 -0.93 -3.26 -10.47
C ALA A 351 -0.78 -2.70 -11.89
N VAL A 352 -1.84 -2.10 -12.44
CA VAL A 352 -1.75 -1.57 -13.82
C VAL A 352 -0.82 -0.35 -13.87
N GLY A 353 -0.88 0.54 -12.87
CA GLY A 353 0.06 1.66 -12.75
C GLY A 353 1.50 1.21 -12.57
N GLY A 354 1.75 0.20 -11.72
CA GLY A 354 3.07 -0.38 -11.50
C GLY A 354 3.63 -1.02 -12.77
N ILE A 355 2.82 -1.80 -13.50
CA ILE A 355 3.22 -2.39 -14.79
C ILE A 355 3.55 -1.30 -15.81
N ALA A 356 2.68 -0.29 -15.96
CA ALA A 356 2.92 0.81 -16.89
C ALA A 356 4.22 1.56 -16.53
N GLY A 357 4.42 1.86 -15.25
CA GLY A 357 5.63 2.46 -14.72
C GLY A 357 6.88 1.65 -15.02
N ASN A 358 6.87 0.36 -14.69
CA ASN A 358 8.03 -0.51 -14.82
C ASN A 358 8.42 -0.70 -16.29
N LEU A 359 7.45 -0.84 -17.20
CA LEU A 359 7.70 -0.88 -18.64
C LEU A 359 8.24 0.45 -19.16
N MET A 360 7.72 1.59 -18.69
CA MET A 360 8.25 2.90 -19.04
C MET A 360 9.68 3.11 -18.53
N THR A 361 10.06 2.54 -17.39
CA THR A 361 11.46 2.54 -16.92
C THR A 361 12.38 1.90 -17.96
N GLY A 362 11.98 0.76 -18.55
CA GLY A 362 12.75 0.11 -19.62
C GLY A 362 12.87 0.94 -20.90
N ILE A 363 12.00 1.94 -21.10
CA ILE A 363 12.06 2.86 -22.23
C ILE A 363 12.92 4.08 -21.89
N PHE A 364 12.68 4.70 -20.73
CA PHE A 364 13.17 6.04 -20.40
C PHE A 364 14.35 6.07 -19.41
N ALA A 365 14.81 4.94 -18.90
CA ALA A 365 16.01 4.89 -18.08
C ALA A 365 17.20 5.51 -18.83
N ALA A 366 17.90 6.42 -18.18
CA ALA A 366 19.02 7.16 -18.74
C ALA A 366 20.30 6.71 -18.03
N GLY A 367 21.29 6.22 -18.77
CA GLY A 367 22.50 5.63 -18.20
C GLY A 367 23.25 6.59 -17.29
N TYR A 368 23.28 7.88 -17.65
CA TYR A 368 23.92 8.93 -16.85
C TYR A 368 23.19 9.30 -15.55
N ILE A 369 21.90 8.93 -15.41
CA ILE A 369 21.15 9.05 -14.16
C ILE A 369 21.35 7.80 -13.32
N THR A 370 21.24 6.61 -13.93
CA THR A 370 21.52 5.32 -13.27
C THR A 370 22.92 5.30 -12.66
N SER A 371 23.93 5.79 -13.40
CA SER A 371 25.33 5.82 -12.97
C SER A 371 25.64 6.87 -11.89
N LEU A 372 24.65 7.62 -11.40
CA LEU A 372 24.82 8.42 -10.17
C LEU A 372 25.03 7.52 -8.94
N ASP A 373 24.72 6.22 -9.06
CA ASP A 373 25.19 5.18 -8.17
C ASP A 373 26.27 4.35 -8.88
N PRO A 374 27.51 4.34 -8.38
CA PRO A 374 28.62 3.62 -9.02
C PRO A 374 28.43 2.11 -9.11
N SER A 375 27.55 1.53 -8.28
CA SER A 375 27.29 0.08 -8.25
C SER A 375 26.29 -0.37 -9.32
N LEU A 376 25.57 0.58 -9.93
CA LEU A 376 24.54 0.28 -10.92
C LEU A 376 24.98 0.67 -12.33
N SER A 377 24.55 -0.15 -13.29
CA SER A 377 24.63 0.15 -14.71
C SER A 377 23.33 -0.25 -15.36
N GLY A 378 22.92 0.48 -16.40
CA GLY A 378 21.66 0.21 -17.09
C GLY A 378 21.07 1.46 -17.71
N SER A 379 20.52 1.30 -18.90
CA SER A 379 19.81 2.34 -19.63
C SER A 379 18.64 1.73 -20.40
N GLY A 380 17.74 2.58 -20.90
CA GLY A 380 16.56 2.16 -21.64
C GLY A 380 16.68 2.38 -23.14
N TRP A 381 15.54 2.31 -23.81
CA TRP A 381 15.42 2.52 -25.25
C TRP A 381 15.91 3.87 -25.75
N ILE A 382 15.79 4.93 -24.93
CA ILE A 382 16.30 6.26 -25.28
C ILE A 382 17.81 6.27 -25.57
N GLU A 383 18.56 5.29 -25.05
CA GLU A 383 19.99 5.09 -25.30
C GLU A 383 20.28 3.81 -26.11
N ARG A 384 19.27 3.30 -26.83
CA ARG A 384 19.34 2.11 -27.71
C ARG A 384 19.56 0.78 -26.98
N ASN A 385 19.38 0.72 -25.66
CA ASN A 385 19.35 -0.54 -24.93
C ASN A 385 17.95 -1.18 -25.00
N PHE A 386 17.64 -1.83 -26.13
CA PHE A 386 16.30 -2.34 -26.37
C PHE A 386 15.92 -3.55 -25.52
N VAL A 387 16.91 -4.32 -25.07
CA VAL A 387 16.67 -5.51 -24.23
C VAL A 387 16.09 -5.14 -22.86
N GLN A 388 16.35 -3.91 -22.38
CA GLN A 388 15.86 -3.45 -21.08
C GLN A 388 14.34 -3.60 -20.93
N PHE A 389 13.57 -3.28 -21.97
CA PHE A 389 12.11 -3.46 -21.94
C PHE A 389 11.70 -4.93 -21.73
N GLY A 390 12.46 -5.88 -22.30
CA GLY A 390 12.25 -7.30 -22.09
C GLY A 390 12.51 -7.73 -20.64
N TYR A 391 13.53 -7.16 -19.99
CA TYR A 391 13.81 -7.40 -18.57
C TYR A 391 12.67 -6.88 -17.67
N GLN A 392 12.20 -5.64 -17.91
CA GLN A 392 11.06 -5.10 -17.17
C GLN A 392 9.78 -5.91 -17.39
N LEU A 393 9.56 -6.42 -18.61
CA LEU A 393 8.40 -7.24 -18.92
C LEU A 393 8.46 -8.59 -18.17
N ALA A 394 9.62 -9.24 -18.14
CA ALA A 394 9.82 -10.49 -17.41
C ALA A 394 9.60 -10.29 -15.91
N ASP A 395 10.15 -9.22 -15.33
CA ASP A 395 9.97 -8.84 -13.93
C ASP A 395 8.48 -8.59 -13.58
N CYS A 396 7.79 -7.78 -14.38
CA CYS A 396 6.35 -7.54 -14.25
C CYS A 396 5.53 -8.83 -14.27
N CYS A 397 5.77 -9.69 -15.26
CA CYS A 397 5.04 -10.94 -15.43
C CYS A 397 5.29 -11.90 -14.26
N ALA A 398 6.54 -12.03 -13.81
CA ALA A 398 6.89 -12.89 -12.69
C ALA A 398 6.26 -12.40 -11.38
N GLY A 399 6.43 -11.12 -11.04
CA GLY A 399 5.86 -10.55 -9.80
C GLY A 399 4.34 -10.59 -9.78
N PHE A 400 3.70 -10.28 -10.91
CA PHE A 400 2.24 -10.40 -11.05
C PHE A 400 1.75 -11.83 -10.86
N ALA A 401 2.34 -12.79 -11.59
CA ALA A 401 1.89 -14.18 -11.58
C ALA A 401 2.13 -14.81 -10.20
N TRP A 402 3.31 -14.59 -9.61
CA TRP A 402 3.65 -15.10 -8.28
C TRP A 402 2.68 -14.60 -7.23
N SER A 403 2.48 -13.28 -7.17
CA SER A 403 1.58 -12.67 -6.20
C SER A 403 0.13 -13.11 -6.41
N PHE A 404 -0.37 -13.08 -7.65
CA PHE A 404 -1.75 -13.48 -7.93
C PHE A 404 -2.04 -14.94 -7.56
N VAL A 405 -1.17 -15.87 -8.00
CA VAL A 405 -1.37 -17.30 -7.79
C VAL A 405 -1.22 -17.67 -6.31
N LEU A 406 -0.17 -17.20 -5.64
CA LEU A 406 0.02 -17.50 -4.22
C LEU A 406 -1.01 -16.80 -3.34
N THR A 407 -1.46 -15.60 -3.69
CA THR A 407 -2.58 -14.98 -2.97
C THR A 407 -3.84 -15.84 -3.06
N CYS A 408 -4.19 -16.34 -4.24
CA CYS A 408 -5.32 -17.28 -4.40
C CYS A 408 -5.14 -18.53 -3.54
N LEU A 409 -3.94 -19.13 -3.56
CA LEU A 409 -3.63 -20.34 -2.79
C LEU A 409 -3.69 -20.10 -1.28
N ILE A 410 -3.09 -19.03 -0.77
CA ILE A 410 -3.08 -18.68 0.65
C ILE A 410 -4.52 -18.46 1.14
N LEU A 411 -5.31 -17.67 0.41
CA LEU A 411 -6.70 -17.42 0.77
C LEU A 411 -7.54 -18.71 0.75
N PHE A 412 -7.34 -19.56 -0.26
CA PHE A 412 -7.98 -20.87 -0.32
C PHE A 412 -7.65 -21.71 0.92
N LEU A 413 -6.36 -21.84 1.27
CA LEU A 413 -5.89 -22.63 2.41
C LEU A 413 -6.39 -22.07 3.75
N ILE A 414 -6.33 -20.75 3.97
CA ILE A 414 -6.85 -20.12 5.19
C ILE A 414 -8.35 -20.42 5.35
N ASN A 415 -9.11 -20.38 4.26
CA ASN A 415 -10.56 -20.62 4.30
C ASN A 415 -10.94 -22.07 4.65
N LEU A 416 -10.00 -23.03 4.53
CA LEU A 416 -10.20 -24.42 4.95
C LEU A 416 -10.03 -24.62 6.47
N ILE A 417 -9.38 -23.69 7.17
CA ILE A 417 -9.07 -23.83 8.60
C ILE A 417 -10.30 -23.42 9.44
N PRO A 418 -10.84 -24.31 10.30
CA PRO A 418 -11.94 -23.97 11.20
C PRO A 418 -11.57 -22.77 12.10
N GLY A 419 -12.46 -21.78 12.18
CA GLY A 419 -12.22 -20.52 12.90
C GLY A 419 -11.62 -19.40 12.04
N LEU A 420 -10.98 -19.71 10.92
CA LEU A 420 -10.34 -18.74 10.01
C LEU A 420 -11.10 -18.49 8.70
N ARG A 421 -12.40 -18.77 8.66
CA ARG A 421 -13.26 -18.39 7.52
C ARG A 421 -13.02 -16.92 7.15
N LEU A 422 -12.71 -16.68 5.88
CA LEU A 422 -12.27 -15.36 5.41
C LEU A 422 -13.39 -14.32 5.49
N ARG A 423 -14.58 -14.70 5.03
CA ARG A 423 -15.71 -13.79 4.85
C ARG A 423 -16.64 -13.80 6.06
N VAL A 424 -17.13 -12.64 6.45
CA VAL A 424 -18.25 -12.51 7.40
C VAL A 424 -19.56 -13.05 6.80
N SER A 425 -20.56 -13.31 7.65
CA SER A 425 -21.90 -13.66 7.19
C SER A 425 -22.57 -12.49 6.42
N PRO A 426 -23.55 -12.75 5.55
CA PRO A 426 -24.29 -11.70 4.85
C PRO A 426 -24.93 -10.66 5.78
N GLU A 427 -25.40 -11.10 6.95
CA GLU A 427 -26.01 -10.24 7.98
C GLU A 427 -24.96 -9.33 8.63
N GLU A 428 -23.80 -9.87 8.97
CA GLU A 428 -22.65 -9.10 9.48
C GLU A 428 -22.12 -8.10 8.44
N GLU A 429 -22.08 -8.50 7.16
CA GLU A 429 -21.72 -7.60 6.05
C GLU A 429 -22.75 -6.46 5.90
N GLU A 430 -24.02 -6.70 6.19
CA GLU A 430 -25.06 -5.66 6.17
C GLU A 430 -24.90 -4.67 7.34
N MET A 431 -24.67 -5.16 8.57
CA MET A 431 -24.40 -4.33 9.75
C MET A 431 -23.14 -3.47 9.58
N GLY A 432 -22.08 -4.06 9.03
CA GLY A 432 -20.79 -3.39 8.79
C GLY A 432 -19.69 -3.90 9.71
N ILE A 433 -18.48 -3.98 9.17
CA ILE A 433 -17.31 -4.55 9.86
C ILE A 433 -16.95 -3.76 11.13
N ASP A 434 -17.15 -2.44 11.12
CA ASP A 434 -16.82 -1.59 12.28
C ASP A 434 -17.64 -2.02 13.52
N ASP A 435 -18.94 -2.26 13.36
CA ASP A 435 -19.83 -2.73 14.44
C ASP A 435 -19.47 -4.17 14.86
N VAL A 436 -19.34 -5.08 13.88
CA VAL A 436 -19.23 -6.52 14.14
C VAL A 436 -17.86 -6.96 14.66
N GLN A 437 -16.78 -6.37 14.16
CA GLN A 437 -15.41 -6.81 14.48
C GLN A 437 -14.70 -5.89 15.47
N LEU A 438 -15.06 -4.60 15.54
CA LEU A 438 -14.40 -3.64 16.43
C LEU A 438 -15.29 -3.29 17.63
N GLY A 439 -16.62 -3.24 17.44
CA GLY A 439 -17.53 -2.68 18.44
C GLY A 439 -17.40 -1.17 18.60
N GLU A 440 -16.75 -0.51 17.63
CA GLU A 440 -16.47 0.92 17.61
C GLU A 440 -16.96 1.53 16.30
N PHE A 441 -17.34 2.80 16.33
CA PHE A 441 -17.81 3.53 15.15
C PHE A 441 -16.85 4.65 14.78
N ALA A 442 -16.63 4.84 13.47
CA ALA A 442 -15.88 5.98 12.97
C ALA A 442 -16.51 7.33 13.39
N TYR A 443 -17.84 7.36 13.60
CA TYR A 443 -18.55 8.55 14.04
C TYR A 443 -19.78 8.27 14.92
N ASP A 444 -19.87 8.93 16.06
CA ASP A 444 -20.87 8.70 17.12
C ASP A 444 -22.32 9.13 16.78
N TYR A 445 -22.52 9.94 15.74
CA TYR A 445 -23.87 10.39 15.35
C TYR A 445 -24.77 9.26 14.78
N VAL A 446 -24.28 8.02 14.68
CA VAL A 446 -25.08 6.82 14.36
C VAL A 446 -26.05 6.47 15.50
N GLU A 447 -25.62 6.61 16.75
CA GLU A 447 -26.45 6.19 17.89
C GLU A 447 -27.65 7.12 18.08
N LEU A 448 -27.46 8.42 17.84
CA LEU A 448 -28.52 9.45 17.92
C LEU A 448 -29.71 9.14 17.00
N GLN A 449 -29.48 8.53 15.83
CA GLN A 449 -30.56 8.13 14.92
C GLN A 449 -31.28 6.84 15.36
N ARG A 450 -30.56 5.87 15.94
CA ARG A 450 -31.16 4.66 16.53
C ARG A 450 -32.02 4.97 17.75
N HIS A 451 -31.55 5.83 18.67
CA HIS A 451 -32.33 6.26 19.83
C HIS A 451 -33.59 7.04 19.43
N THR A 452 -33.50 7.93 18.44
CA THR A 452 -34.67 8.68 17.96
C THR A 452 -35.71 7.80 17.25
N SER A 453 -35.28 6.76 16.52
CA SER A 453 -36.20 5.78 15.93
C SER A 453 -36.90 4.89 16.97
N ASN A 454 -36.26 4.61 18.10
CA ASN A 454 -36.87 3.87 19.22
C ASN A 454 -37.78 4.75 20.10
N THR A 455 -37.81 6.07 19.89
CA THR A 455 -38.67 7.00 20.64
C THR A 455 -39.98 7.37 19.93
N HIS A 456 -40.31 6.75 18.79
CA HIS A 456 -41.57 7.00 18.07
C HIS A 456 -42.37 5.73 17.80
N THR A 457 -42.97 5.20 18.85
CA THR A 457 -44.30 4.56 18.78
C THR A 457 -45.30 5.46 19.51
N PRO A 458 -46.10 6.28 18.80
CA PRO A 458 -47.37 6.71 19.36
C PRO A 458 -48.31 5.50 19.31
N ASP A 459 -48.73 5.00 20.46
CA ASP A 459 -49.86 4.09 20.57
C ASP A 459 -51.08 4.73 19.89
N ALA A 460 -51.41 4.25 18.69
CA ALA A 460 -52.66 4.55 18.01
C ALA A 460 -53.50 3.27 17.96
N THR A 461 -54.31 3.04 18.98
CA THR A 461 -55.44 2.11 18.92
C THR A 461 -56.67 2.81 18.33
N PRO A 462 -57.32 2.28 17.29
CA PRO A 462 -58.55 2.85 16.73
C PRO A 462 -59.81 2.25 17.38
N GLY A 463 -60.63 3.11 17.99
CA GLY A 463 -62.10 3.01 18.05
C GLY A 463 -62.75 2.10 19.10
N ALA A 464 -63.43 2.70 20.09
CA ALA A 464 -64.71 2.22 20.63
C ALA A 464 -65.44 3.34 21.41
N THR A 465 -66.65 3.65 20.97
CA THR A 465 -67.65 4.55 21.55
C THR A 465 -68.12 4.09 22.93
N VAL A 466 -68.10 4.95 23.96
CA VAL A 466 -69.11 4.94 25.05
C VAL A 466 -69.31 6.37 25.60
N SER A 467 -70.57 6.78 25.58
CA SER A 467 -71.11 7.97 26.23
C SER A 467 -71.20 7.78 27.75
N SER A 468 -70.83 8.78 28.56
CA SER A 468 -71.55 9.06 29.80
C SER A 468 -71.39 10.52 30.20
N LYS A 469 -72.50 11.26 30.08
CA LYS A 469 -72.72 12.57 30.67
C LYS A 469 -72.65 12.48 32.20
N ASN A 470 -72.08 13.52 32.80
CA ASN A 470 -72.24 13.88 34.20
C ASN A 470 -73.72 13.90 34.60
N SER A 471 -74.00 13.25 35.73
CA SER A 471 -75.21 13.40 36.53
C SER A 471 -75.31 14.81 37.10
N GLN A 472 -76.42 15.52 36.87
CA GLN A 472 -77.01 16.44 37.83
C GLN A 472 -78.53 16.46 37.67
N HIS A 473 -79.15 16.75 38.81
CA HIS A 473 -80.53 16.50 39.22
C HIS A 473 -81.57 17.43 38.56
N GLU A 474 -82.80 16.89 38.54
CA GLU A 474 -84.08 17.54 38.88
C GLU A 474 -84.67 18.73 38.11
N ASN A 475 -85.99 18.56 37.93
CA ASN A 475 -87.06 19.56 37.95
C ASN A 475 -87.24 20.51 36.75
N GLY A 476 -88.22 20.15 35.92
CA GLY A 476 -89.49 20.89 35.88
C GLY A 476 -89.55 22.15 35.01
N GLY A 477 -90.45 22.12 34.01
CA GLY A 477 -91.25 23.30 33.64
C GLY A 477 -90.86 24.05 32.36
N GLN A 478 -91.69 23.85 31.33
CA GLN A 478 -92.28 24.83 30.39
C GLN A 478 -91.47 26.00 29.79
N MET A 479 -91.63 26.15 28.45
CA MET A 479 -91.76 27.39 27.63
C MET A 479 -90.67 28.46 27.83
N VAL A 480 -89.89 28.89 26.83
CA VAL A 480 -90.18 29.34 25.45
C VAL A 480 -88.93 29.17 24.59
#